data_AF-A0A8J2IT65-F1
#
_entry.id   AF-A0A8J2IT65-F1
#
_cell.length_a   1.000
_cell.length_b   1.000
_cell.length_c   1.000
_cell.angle_alpha   90.00
_cell.angle_beta   90.00
_cell.angle_gamma   90.00
#
_symmetry.space_group_name_H-M   'P 1'
#
loop_
_entity.id
_entity.type
_entity.pdbx_description
1 polymer ?
#
loop_
_entity_poly.entity_id
_entity_poly.type
_entity_poly.pdbx_seq_one_letter_code
_entity_poly.pdbx_strand_id
1 'polypeptide(L)'
;MIPTTATTTPRTTWPTNVSDLRKLLEVDGGDQLVCHGQSLSKKRRCGQIISKSNIQRITSLLSDVLEHESFSSSESILERLAHLIMCQRNHQDQAPRRLLSWEKILKPLETVVVKKEDEEDIPTIYEEDIKEPPKTEIVAVKHEVNPKTEEPATKTTPRRISQSIPSTPTKTSIPSTTPTPHKNSITKTSHLKHGFEDFGDPWTITEINKHMKKAILRPLLDSEKRSDGYIYAYTFPETYRDPDPYIKIGYAQNVDQRMRDWKAKCGYEPKVIVQFTPEHYVKVEKLVHCQLRNQRKREKGCPTCHVSHKEWFKVHSMTASSNIMMWTSWMRQMPYDDEGELQEKWRTRVESLDMTDPNCWKLFATGVFDEDTGDSELFEEGDSFSWSSDDQSEFSGDDSFEDPDIYESEPCLIKDKKSLGRNKEP
;
A
#
# COMPACT_ATOMS: atom_id res chain seq x y z
N MET A 1 -56.65 27.74 27.40
CA MET A 1 -55.76 27.99 26.25
C MET A 1 -54.38 27.44 26.60
N ILE A 2 -53.93 26.41 25.88
CA ILE A 2 -52.55 25.91 25.90
C ILE A 2 -52.17 25.74 24.43
N PRO A 3 -51.06 26.31 23.93
CA PRO A 3 -50.72 26.21 22.51
C PRO A 3 -50.06 24.86 22.21
N THR A 4 -50.71 24.05 21.38
CA THR A 4 -50.12 22.84 20.82
C THR A 4 -49.01 23.23 19.83
N THR A 5 -47.75 23.01 20.20
CA THR A 5 -46.62 23.22 19.29
C THR A 5 -46.56 22.08 18.27
N ALA A 6 -46.98 22.35 17.04
CA ALA A 6 -46.88 21.39 15.93
C ALA A 6 -45.41 21.24 15.49
N THR A 7 -44.83 20.06 15.72
CA THR A 7 -43.51 19.69 15.19
C THR A 7 -43.63 19.38 13.70
N THR A 8 -43.42 20.38 12.85
CA THR A 8 -43.39 20.20 11.39
C THR A 8 -42.06 19.56 10.97
N THR A 9 -42.06 18.27 10.67
CA THR A 9 -40.95 17.60 9.99
C THR A 9 -40.94 18.02 8.51
N PRO A 10 -39.80 18.44 7.94
CA PRO A 10 -39.74 18.82 6.54
C PRO A 10 -39.84 17.57 5.65
N ARG A 11 -40.79 17.57 4.69
CA ARG A 11 -40.82 16.58 3.61
C ARG A 11 -39.59 16.77 2.72
N THR A 12 -38.69 15.79 2.70
CA THR A 12 -37.47 15.81 1.88
C THR A 12 -37.73 15.10 0.55
N THR A 13 -38.02 15.88 -0.49
CA THR A 13 -38.10 15.39 -1.88
C THR A 13 -36.72 15.41 -2.55
N TRP A 14 -36.55 14.67 -3.64
CA TRP A 14 -35.35 14.75 -4.49
C TRP A 14 -35.10 16.21 -4.93
N PRO A 15 -33.83 16.68 -4.98
CA PRO A 15 -33.53 18.05 -5.38
C PRO A 15 -33.89 18.31 -6.85
N THR A 16 -34.47 19.49 -7.12
CA THR A 16 -34.95 19.88 -8.46
C THR A 16 -34.05 20.90 -9.16
N ASN A 17 -32.95 21.33 -8.53
CA ASN A 17 -32.00 22.28 -9.10
C ASN A 17 -30.58 22.11 -8.54
N VAL A 18 -29.59 22.56 -9.31
CA VAL A 18 -28.15 22.38 -9.02
C VAL A 18 -27.71 23.10 -7.74
N SER A 19 -28.35 24.23 -7.40
CA SER A 19 -28.04 24.97 -6.15
C SER A 19 -28.38 24.12 -4.92
N ASP A 20 -29.56 23.51 -4.91
CA ASP A 20 -30.03 22.76 -3.75
C ASP A 20 -29.37 21.39 -3.66
N LEU A 21 -29.08 20.74 -4.80
CA LEU A 21 -28.19 19.57 -4.83
C LEU A 21 -26.78 19.91 -4.28
N ARG A 22 -26.19 21.05 -4.65
CA ARG A 22 -24.88 21.48 -4.09
C ARG A 22 -24.92 21.70 -2.59
N LYS A 23 -25.97 22.33 -2.05
CA LYS A 23 -26.16 22.51 -0.60
C LYS A 23 -26.28 21.15 0.10
N LEU A 24 -27.10 20.26 -0.45
CA LEU A 24 -27.38 18.92 0.08
C LEU A 24 -26.14 18.02 0.11
N LEU A 25 -25.29 18.10 -0.92
CA LEU A 25 -24.04 17.34 -1.03
C LEU A 25 -22.82 18.06 -0.41
N GLU A 26 -23.03 19.24 0.17
CA GLU A 26 -22.01 20.21 0.63
C GLU A 26 -20.86 20.39 -0.39
N VAL A 27 -21.20 20.60 -1.66
CA VAL A 27 -20.23 20.89 -2.73
C VAL A 27 -20.14 22.41 -2.91
N ASP A 28 -18.93 22.96 -2.88
CA ASP A 28 -18.73 24.41 -2.93
C ASP A 28 -19.22 24.98 -4.29
N GLY A 29 -19.72 26.22 -4.27
CA GLY A 29 -20.19 26.92 -5.46
C GLY A 29 -19.17 27.92 -6.02
N GLY A 30 -19.25 28.18 -7.33
CA GLY A 30 -18.51 29.26 -8.01
C GLY A 30 -17.22 28.83 -8.72
N ASP A 31 -16.51 29.82 -9.28
CA ASP A 31 -15.36 29.63 -10.18
C ASP A 31 -14.06 29.18 -9.51
N GLN A 32 -14.05 29.07 -8.18
CA GLN A 32 -12.87 28.75 -7.37
C GLN A 32 -13.16 27.62 -6.38
N LEU A 33 -13.67 26.50 -6.90
CA LEU A 33 -13.86 25.26 -6.15
C LEU A 33 -12.53 24.79 -5.55
N VAL A 34 -12.53 24.45 -4.25
CA VAL A 34 -11.35 23.95 -3.54
C VAL A 34 -11.53 22.48 -3.19
N CYS A 35 -10.45 21.70 -3.23
CA CYS A 35 -10.45 20.27 -2.96
C CYS A 35 -11.12 19.89 -1.63
N HIS A 36 -12.19 19.09 -1.70
CA HIS A 36 -12.98 18.67 -0.53
C HIS A 36 -12.25 17.65 0.37
N GLY A 37 -11.14 17.06 -0.09
CA GLY A 37 -10.31 16.14 0.69
C GLY A 37 -9.70 16.81 1.94
N GLN A 38 -9.56 16.04 3.01
CA GLN A 38 -9.00 16.51 4.29
C GLN A 38 -7.51 16.16 4.40
N SER A 39 -6.70 17.12 4.86
CA SER A 39 -5.28 16.88 5.15
C SER A 39 -5.11 16.16 6.49
N LEU A 40 -4.55 14.95 6.45
CA LEU A 40 -4.25 14.08 7.61
C LEU A 40 -3.55 14.82 8.76
N SER A 41 -2.73 15.83 8.45
CA SER A 41 -1.94 16.59 9.42
C SER A 41 -2.71 17.65 10.21
N LYS A 42 -3.90 18.09 9.77
CA LYS A 42 -4.58 19.27 10.37
C LYS A 42 -6.10 19.15 10.52
N LYS A 43 -6.75 18.06 10.08
CA LYS A 43 -8.23 17.94 9.96
C LYS A 43 -8.90 19.10 9.20
N ARG A 44 -8.14 19.88 8.43
CA ARG A 44 -8.64 20.99 7.61
C ARG A 44 -8.84 20.51 6.17
N ARG A 45 -9.86 21.05 5.50
CA ARG A 45 -10.07 20.91 4.05
C ARG A 45 -8.80 21.35 3.31
N CYS A 46 -8.45 20.64 2.24
CA CYS A 46 -7.31 20.95 1.41
C CYS A 46 -7.46 22.36 0.80
N GLY A 47 -6.36 23.10 0.66
CA GLY A 47 -6.34 24.43 0.03
C GLY A 47 -6.07 24.42 -1.48
N GLN A 48 -6.10 23.24 -2.13
CA GLN A 48 -5.79 23.13 -3.57
C GLN A 48 -7.03 23.44 -4.41
N ILE A 49 -6.92 24.44 -5.29
CA ILE A 49 -7.98 24.83 -6.22
C ILE A 49 -8.14 23.75 -7.31
N ILE A 50 -9.39 23.39 -7.60
CA ILE A 50 -9.75 22.45 -8.67
C ILE A 50 -9.68 23.17 -10.03
N SER A 51 -9.20 22.50 -11.07
CA SER A 51 -9.02 23.13 -12.39
C SER A 51 -10.34 23.61 -12.99
N LYS A 52 -10.33 24.71 -13.75
CA LYS A 52 -11.53 25.26 -14.41
C LYS A 52 -12.28 24.22 -15.27
N SER A 53 -11.53 23.34 -15.95
CA SER A 53 -12.10 22.24 -16.74
C SER A 53 -12.80 21.19 -15.86
N ASN A 54 -12.26 20.88 -14.69
CA ASN A 54 -12.95 20.02 -13.72
C ASN A 54 -14.18 20.72 -13.12
N ILE A 55 -14.13 22.02 -12.82
CA ILE A 55 -15.28 22.80 -12.33
C ILE A 55 -16.44 22.79 -13.34
N GLN A 56 -16.14 22.92 -14.64
CA GLN A 56 -17.13 22.78 -15.71
C GLN A 56 -17.73 21.37 -15.74
N ARG A 57 -16.89 20.32 -15.68
CA ARG A 57 -17.36 18.91 -15.62
C ARG A 57 -18.22 18.62 -14.39
N ILE A 58 -17.83 19.13 -13.22
CA ILE A 58 -18.59 19.03 -11.97
C ILE A 58 -19.97 19.68 -12.11
N THR A 59 -20.05 20.82 -12.80
CA THR A 59 -21.32 21.52 -13.04
C THR A 59 -22.22 20.75 -14.02
N SER A 60 -21.65 20.12 -15.06
CA SER A 60 -22.38 19.19 -15.94
C SER A 60 -22.92 18.00 -15.16
N LEU A 61 -22.06 17.26 -14.46
CA LEU A 61 -22.44 16.06 -13.70
C LEU A 61 -23.52 16.36 -12.63
N LEU A 62 -23.48 17.54 -12.01
CA LEU A 62 -24.55 17.97 -11.09
C LEU A 62 -25.87 18.28 -11.79
N SER A 63 -25.87 18.62 -13.08
CA SER A 63 -27.09 18.73 -13.88
C SER A 63 -27.57 17.33 -14.27
N ASP A 64 -26.66 16.46 -14.73
CA ASP A 64 -26.95 15.07 -15.08
C ASP A 64 -27.60 14.30 -13.90
N VAL A 65 -27.13 14.50 -12.65
CA VAL A 65 -27.74 13.91 -11.43
C VAL A 65 -29.21 14.33 -11.22
N LEU A 66 -29.64 15.50 -11.69
CA LEU A 66 -31.03 15.95 -11.56
C LEU A 66 -31.96 15.32 -12.60
N GLU A 67 -31.42 14.81 -13.70
CA GLU A 67 -32.17 14.04 -14.70
C GLU A 67 -32.50 12.62 -14.21
N HIS A 68 -31.84 12.18 -13.12
CA HIS A 68 -32.10 10.93 -12.43
C HIS A 68 -32.97 11.17 -11.19
N GLU A 69 -34.01 10.37 -11.01
CA GLU A 69 -34.97 10.50 -9.91
C GLU A 69 -34.56 9.79 -8.61
N SER A 70 -33.41 9.10 -8.59
CA SER A 70 -32.93 8.38 -7.41
C SER A 70 -31.40 8.27 -7.29
N PHE A 71 -30.92 7.93 -6.09
CA PHE A 71 -29.50 7.65 -5.83
C PHE A 71 -29.02 6.46 -6.66
N SER A 72 -29.79 5.36 -6.64
CA SER A 72 -29.51 4.13 -7.38
C SER A 72 -29.32 4.38 -8.88
N SER A 73 -30.05 5.34 -9.45
CA SER A 73 -29.96 5.73 -10.86
C SER A 73 -28.76 6.65 -11.17
N SER A 74 -28.29 7.42 -10.18
CA SER A 74 -27.24 8.45 -10.33
C SER A 74 -25.89 8.05 -9.72
N GLU A 75 -25.76 6.87 -9.12
CA GLU A 75 -24.60 6.43 -8.34
C GLU A 75 -23.27 6.57 -9.09
N SER A 76 -23.19 6.11 -10.34
CA SER A 76 -21.96 6.20 -11.16
C SER A 76 -21.57 7.66 -11.51
N ILE A 77 -22.55 8.55 -11.61
CA ILE A 77 -22.35 9.99 -11.84
C ILE A 77 -21.85 10.65 -10.55
N LEU A 78 -22.44 10.28 -9.41
CA LEU A 78 -22.02 10.71 -8.07
C LEU A 78 -20.62 10.20 -7.71
N GLU A 79 -20.25 8.97 -8.07
CA GLU A 79 -18.88 8.46 -7.90
C GLU A 79 -17.87 9.32 -8.68
N ARG A 80 -18.15 9.59 -9.95
CA ARG A 80 -17.30 10.42 -10.81
C ARG A 80 -17.23 11.86 -10.31
N LEU A 81 -18.32 12.40 -9.78
CA LEU A 81 -18.39 13.71 -9.14
C LEU A 81 -17.52 13.76 -7.87
N ALA A 82 -17.58 12.73 -7.01
CA ALA A 82 -16.80 12.63 -5.77
C ALA A 82 -15.29 12.65 -6.03
N HIS A 83 -14.82 12.01 -7.11
CA HIS A 83 -13.43 12.07 -7.56
C HIS A 83 -13.03 13.47 -8.06
N LEU A 84 -13.88 14.13 -8.83
CA LEU A 84 -13.57 15.43 -9.45
C LEU A 84 -13.51 16.60 -8.45
N ILE A 85 -14.28 16.56 -7.35
CA ILE A 85 -14.21 17.57 -6.27
C ILE A 85 -12.94 17.42 -5.39
N MET A 86 -12.06 16.47 -5.70
CA MET A 86 -10.82 16.20 -4.97
C MET A 86 -9.59 16.45 -5.85
N CYS A 87 -8.45 16.76 -5.25
CA CYS A 87 -7.23 16.99 -6.02
C CYS A 87 -6.62 15.65 -6.46
N GLN A 88 -6.26 15.55 -7.74
CA GLN A 88 -5.78 14.32 -8.37
C GLN A 88 -4.51 13.74 -7.74
N ARG A 89 -3.71 14.56 -7.04
CA ARG A 89 -2.40 14.15 -6.52
C ARG A 89 -2.45 13.37 -5.20
N ASN A 90 -3.35 13.76 -4.28
CA ASN A 90 -3.23 13.39 -2.87
C ASN A 90 -4.52 12.93 -2.17
N HIS A 91 -5.71 13.16 -2.73
CA HIS A 91 -6.98 12.98 -2.01
C HIS A 91 -8.05 12.19 -2.77
N GLN A 92 -7.74 11.60 -3.93
CA GLN A 92 -8.72 10.78 -4.69
C GLN A 92 -9.21 9.56 -3.90
N ASP A 93 -8.36 9.03 -3.01
CA ASP A 93 -8.65 7.96 -2.04
C ASP A 93 -9.82 8.27 -1.10
N GLN A 94 -10.18 9.55 -0.93
CA GLN A 94 -11.29 9.97 -0.07
C GLN A 94 -12.64 9.99 -0.82
N ALA A 95 -12.65 9.79 -2.14
CA ALA A 95 -13.87 9.85 -2.96
C ALA A 95 -14.92 8.78 -2.59
N PRO A 96 -14.57 7.49 -2.36
CA PRO A 96 -15.55 6.49 -1.93
C PRO A 96 -16.22 6.84 -0.60
N ARG A 97 -15.45 7.39 0.35
CA ARG A 97 -16.00 7.86 1.63
C ARG A 97 -16.98 9.04 1.46
N ARG A 98 -16.74 9.91 0.48
CA ARG A 98 -17.65 11.01 0.15
C ARG A 98 -18.91 10.51 -0.54
N LEU A 99 -18.80 9.53 -1.45
CA LEU A 99 -19.94 8.84 -2.06
C LEU A 99 -20.84 8.19 -1.00
N LEU A 100 -20.27 7.42 -0.05
CA LEU A 100 -21.02 6.83 1.07
C LEU A 100 -21.72 7.88 1.96
N SER A 101 -21.16 9.09 2.07
CA SER A 101 -21.86 10.18 2.78
C SER A 101 -23.02 10.76 1.98
N TRP A 102 -22.93 10.77 0.65
CA TRP A 102 -24.01 11.20 -0.25
C TRP A 102 -25.12 10.15 -0.36
N GLU A 103 -24.79 8.86 -0.37
CA GLU A 103 -25.76 7.76 -0.30
C GLU A 103 -26.68 7.92 0.92
N LYS A 104 -26.09 8.13 2.11
CA LYS A 104 -26.86 8.33 3.35
C LYS A 104 -27.79 9.54 3.34
N ILE A 105 -27.54 10.52 2.47
CA ILE A 105 -28.36 11.74 2.32
C ILE A 105 -29.42 11.56 1.23
N LEU A 106 -29.08 10.92 0.11
CA LEU A 106 -29.92 10.82 -1.08
C LEU A 106 -30.82 9.58 -1.10
N LYS A 107 -30.36 8.43 -0.59
CA LYS A 107 -31.13 7.17 -0.57
C LYS A 107 -32.43 7.27 0.24
N PRO A 108 -32.51 8.00 1.38
CA PRO A 108 -33.79 8.24 2.07
C PRO A 108 -34.80 9.11 1.30
N LEU A 109 -34.40 9.78 0.22
CA LEU A 109 -35.30 10.59 -0.61
C LEU A 109 -36.08 9.75 -1.62
N GLU A 110 -35.62 8.51 -1.87
CA GLU A 110 -36.20 7.53 -2.80
C GLU A 110 -37.56 6.97 -2.31
N THR A 111 -37.82 7.01 -0.99
CA THR A 111 -38.93 6.27 -0.35
C THR A 111 -40.23 7.05 -0.13
N VAL A 112 -40.32 8.31 -0.59
CA VAL A 112 -41.46 9.21 -0.29
C VAL A 112 -42.50 9.26 -1.43
N VAL A 113 -42.26 8.58 -2.55
CA VAL A 113 -43.12 8.66 -3.75
C VAL A 113 -44.03 7.42 -3.86
N VAL A 114 -45.35 7.69 -3.77
CA VAL A 114 -46.49 6.76 -3.87
C VAL A 114 -46.73 5.80 -2.68
N LYS A 115 -47.43 6.33 -1.67
CA LYS A 115 -48.74 5.77 -1.33
C LYS A 115 -49.81 6.78 -1.75
N LYS A 116 -50.64 6.42 -2.71
CA LYS A 116 -51.99 6.97 -2.83
C LYS A 116 -52.93 5.93 -2.27
N GLU A 117 -53.65 6.32 -1.23
CA GLU A 117 -54.89 5.69 -0.84
C GLU A 117 -55.93 6.12 -1.89
N ASP A 118 -56.66 5.15 -2.44
CA ASP A 118 -58.01 5.34 -2.95
C ASP A 118 -58.79 4.09 -2.50
N GLU A 119 -59.97 4.31 -1.94
CA GLU A 119 -60.75 3.35 -1.16
C GLU A 119 -61.96 2.83 -1.99
N GLU A 120 -62.67 1.85 -1.42
CA GLU A 120 -64.02 1.37 -1.76
C GLU A 120 -64.21 0.19 -2.76
N ASP A 121 -64.90 -0.81 -2.18
CA ASP A 121 -65.89 -1.76 -2.71
C ASP A 121 -65.58 -3.20 -3.20
N ILE A 122 -66.52 -4.06 -2.79
CA ILE A 122 -66.54 -5.52 -2.54
C ILE A 122 -67.55 -6.13 -3.55
N PRO A 123 -67.39 -7.35 -4.13
CA PRO A 123 -67.52 -8.60 -3.35
C PRO A 123 -66.77 -9.88 -3.77
N THR A 124 -66.49 -10.65 -2.72
CA THR A 124 -66.39 -12.13 -2.58
C THR A 124 -67.04 -13.00 -3.66
N ILE A 125 -66.31 -14.02 -4.17
CA ILE A 125 -66.85 -15.38 -4.38
C ILE A 125 -65.77 -16.50 -4.26
N TYR A 126 -66.15 -17.60 -3.60
CA TYR A 126 -65.69 -19.02 -3.58
C TYR A 126 -64.24 -19.44 -3.20
N GLU A 127 -64.19 -20.60 -2.53
CA GLU A 127 -63.02 -21.39 -2.10
C GLU A 127 -62.58 -22.44 -3.15
N GLU A 128 -61.68 -23.36 -2.73
CA GLU A 128 -61.27 -24.65 -3.33
C GLU A 128 -60.33 -24.57 -4.55
N ASP A 129 -59.19 -25.27 -4.68
CA ASP A 129 -58.46 -26.31 -3.94
C ASP A 129 -57.19 -26.64 -4.82
N ILE A 130 -56.37 -27.64 -4.44
CA ILE A 130 -55.43 -28.43 -5.28
C ILE A 130 -53.94 -28.02 -5.34
N LYS A 131 -53.18 -28.58 -4.36
CA LYS A 131 -51.89 -29.32 -4.47
C LYS A 131 -50.56 -28.67 -4.88
N GLU A 132 -49.61 -28.75 -3.94
CA GLU A 132 -48.19 -29.09 -4.14
C GLU A 132 -47.98 -30.64 -4.12
N PRO A 133 -46.76 -31.19 -4.37
CA PRO A 133 -45.71 -30.84 -5.35
C PRO A 133 -45.40 -32.12 -6.19
N PRO A 134 -44.19 -32.77 -6.23
CA PRO A 134 -42.80 -32.32 -6.49
C PRO A 134 -42.13 -33.07 -7.69
N LYS A 135 -40.81 -32.82 -7.92
CA LYS A 135 -39.70 -33.77 -8.27
C LYS A 135 -38.83 -33.49 -9.53
N THR A 136 -37.52 -33.35 -9.28
CA THR A 136 -36.32 -33.99 -9.92
C THR A 136 -36.08 -33.85 -11.45
N GLU A 137 -34.85 -33.84 -12.00
CA GLU A 137 -33.46 -33.82 -11.48
C GLU A 137 -32.49 -33.40 -12.63
N ILE A 138 -31.32 -32.86 -12.26
CA ILE A 138 -29.96 -33.03 -12.85
C ILE A 138 -29.81 -33.26 -14.38
N VAL A 139 -28.98 -32.43 -15.05
CA VAL A 139 -27.70 -32.78 -15.72
C VAL A 139 -27.22 -31.62 -16.60
N ALA A 140 -25.95 -31.25 -16.46
CA ALA A 140 -25.26 -30.28 -17.32
C ALA A 140 -24.43 -30.97 -18.43
N VAL A 141 -24.37 -30.38 -19.62
CA VAL A 141 -23.34 -30.71 -20.64
C VAL A 141 -22.86 -29.43 -21.33
N LYS A 142 -21.53 -29.27 -21.44
CA LYS A 142 -20.85 -28.30 -22.31
C LYS A 142 -20.55 -28.95 -23.66
N HIS A 143 -20.58 -28.17 -24.75
CA HIS A 143 -19.68 -28.28 -25.91
C HIS A 143 -19.60 -26.86 -26.51
N GLU A 144 -18.43 -26.21 -26.61
CA GLU A 144 -17.37 -26.41 -27.63
C GLU A 144 -17.84 -26.20 -29.07
N VAL A 145 -17.33 -25.13 -29.71
CA VAL A 145 -17.58 -24.79 -31.14
C VAL A 145 -16.31 -24.23 -31.80
N ASN A 146 -15.64 -25.06 -32.60
CA ASN A 146 -14.87 -24.77 -33.82
C ASN A 146 -14.33 -26.13 -34.36
N PRO A 147 -13.86 -26.31 -35.63
CA PRO A 147 -13.32 -25.28 -36.54
C PRO A 147 -13.67 -25.39 -38.06
N LYS A 148 -13.29 -24.36 -38.84
CA LYS A 148 -12.78 -24.41 -40.26
C LYS A 148 -13.75 -24.84 -41.38
N THR A 149 -13.68 -24.41 -42.66
CA THR A 149 -12.99 -23.34 -43.44
C THR A 149 -13.81 -23.14 -44.74
N GLU A 150 -13.80 -21.97 -45.40
CA GLU A 150 -13.58 -21.83 -46.87
C GLU A 150 -13.67 -20.35 -47.34
N GLU A 151 -12.94 -20.03 -48.41
CA GLU A 151 -12.88 -18.74 -49.11
C GLU A 151 -13.03 -19.04 -50.62
N PRO A 152 -13.51 -18.10 -51.49
CA PRO A 152 -12.50 -17.33 -52.24
C PRO A 152 -12.91 -15.93 -52.76
N ALA A 153 -11.92 -15.02 -52.82
CA ALA A 153 -11.65 -14.01 -53.87
C ALA A 153 -12.74 -12.98 -54.31
N THR A 154 -12.44 -11.70 -54.64
CA THR A 154 -11.36 -11.16 -55.49
C THR A 154 -11.04 -9.67 -55.27
N LYS A 155 -9.74 -9.31 -55.34
CA LYS A 155 -9.06 -8.15 -56.01
C LYS A 155 -9.84 -6.81 -56.19
N THR A 156 -9.28 -5.61 -55.98
CA THR A 156 -8.15 -5.04 -56.77
C THR A 156 -7.59 -3.72 -56.18
N THR A 157 -6.35 -3.76 -55.63
CA THR A 157 -5.17 -2.83 -55.75
C THR A 157 -5.27 -1.26 -55.80
N PRO A 158 -4.15 -0.49 -55.59
CA PRO A 158 -4.17 0.77 -54.81
C PRO A 158 -3.53 2.00 -55.53
N ARG A 159 -3.38 3.14 -54.83
CA ARG A 159 -2.39 4.18 -55.24
C ARG A 159 -1.71 4.95 -54.10
N ARG A 160 -0.42 5.23 -54.33
CA ARG A 160 0.62 5.90 -53.52
C ARG A 160 0.88 7.33 -54.05
N ILE A 161 1.20 8.28 -53.17
CA ILE A 161 2.02 9.52 -53.31
C ILE A 161 2.12 10.10 -51.87
N SER A 162 3.24 10.38 -51.21
CA SER A 162 4.57 10.96 -51.53
C SER A 162 4.63 12.50 -51.47
N GLN A 163 5.37 13.03 -50.46
CA GLN A 163 6.03 14.37 -50.46
C GLN A 163 5.08 15.60 -50.35
N SER A 164 5.48 16.80 -49.90
CA SER A 164 6.78 17.37 -49.48
C SER A 164 6.64 18.62 -48.59
N ILE A 165 7.77 19.02 -47.99
CA ILE A 165 8.06 20.34 -47.37
C ILE A 165 7.91 21.50 -48.38
N PRO A 166 7.69 22.74 -47.93
CA PRO A 166 8.44 23.89 -48.48
C PRO A 166 9.13 24.75 -47.39
N SER A 167 10.23 25.41 -47.78
CA SER A 167 11.18 26.07 -46.87
C SER A 167 11.39 27.56 -47.18
N THR A 168 11.63 28.38 -46.14
CA THR A 168 12.49 29.60 -46.15
C THR A 168 12.03 30.80 -47.03
N PRO A 169 12.65 32.02 -46.97
CA PRO A 169 13.87 32.43 -46.25
C PRO A 169 13.81 33.77 -45.47
N THR A 170 14.88 34.07 -44.71
CA THR A 170 15.62 35.36 -44.75
C THR A 170 16.98 35.22 -44.02
N LYS A 171 18.08 35.63 -44.66
CA LYS A 171 19.43 35.86 -44.04
C LYS A 171 19.48 37.32 -43.55
N THR A 172 20.25 37.77 -42.57
CA THR A 172 21.73 37.78 -42.37
C THR A 172 21.94 38.33 -40.92
N SER A 173 23.04 38.23 -40.17
CA SER A 173 24.48 38.25 -40.47
C SER A 173 25.33 37.65 -39.33
N ILE A 174 26.66 37.67 -39.48
CA ILE A 174 27.67 37.43 -38.43
C ILE A 174 28.63 38.64 -38.40
N PRO A 175 29.23 38.99 -37.24
CA PRO A 175 30.68 39.21 -37.23
C PRO A 175 31.40 38.38 -36.16
N SER A 176 32.64 37.98 -36.47
CA SER A 176 33.47 37.07 -35.68
C SER A 176 34.42 37.80 -34.72
N THR A 177 34.70 37.22 -33.55
CA THR A 177 35.90 37.56 -32.76
C THR A 177 36.42 36.37 -31.92
N THR A 178 37.62 35.91 -32.29
CA THR A 178 38.75 35.35 -31.51
C THR A 178 38.52 34.39 -30.31
N PRO A 179 39.23 33.23 -30.24
CA PRO A 179 39.11 32.27 -29.14
C PRO A 179 40.02 32.59 -27.93
N THR A 180 39.57 32.23 -26.73
CA THR A 180 40.36 32.18 -25.49
C THR A 180 40.40 30.75 -24.91
N PRO A 181 41.50 30.34 -24.26
CA PRO A 181 41.69 28.96 -23.82
C PRO A 181 40.95 28.68 -22.50
N HIS A 182 39.76 28.07 -22.59
CA HIS A 182 39.04 27.62 -21.41
C HIS A 182 39.65 26.32 -20.87
N LYS A 183 40.21 26.43 -19.66
CA LYS A 183 40.81 25.34 -18.86
C LYS A 183 39.94 24.08 -18.87
N ASN A 184 40.60 22.93 -18.96
CA ASN A 184 40.00 21.61 -18.74
C ASN A 184 39.30 21.58 -17.36
N SER A 185 37.99 21.83 -17.36
CA SER A 185 37.14 21.58 -16.21
C SER A 185 36.94 20.08 -16.14
N ILE A 186 37.70 19.41 -15.28
CA ILE A 186 37.41 18.04 -14.87
C ILE A 186 35.99 18.07 -14.33
N THR A 187 35.06 17.52 -15.10
CA THR A 187 33.67 17.36 -14.70
C THR A 187 33.64 16.42 -13.51
N LYS A 188 33.73 16.99 -12.30
CA LYS A 188 33.35 16.30 -11.08
C LYS A 188 31.88 15.94 -11.24
N THR A 189 31.61 14.69 -11.60
CA THR A 189 30.31 14.05 -11.42
C THR A 189 29.98 14.16 -9.94
N SER A 190 29.16 15.16 -9.60
CA SER A 190 28.61 15.30 -8.27
C SER A 190 27.68 14.11 -8.06
N HIS A 191 28.19 13.05 -7.45
CA HIS A 191 27.35 11.97 -6.96
C HIS A 191 26.23 12.59 -6.14
N LEU A 192 25.01 12.39 -6.60
CA LEU A 192 23.80 12.90 -5.98
C LEU A 192 23.59 12.17 -4.66
N LYS A 193 24.21 12.66 -3.59
CA LYS A 193 24.23 11.98 -2.30
C LYS A 193 22.88 12.05 -1.60
N HIS A 194 22.42 10.91 -1.11
CA HIS A 194 21.25 10.83 -0.24
C HIS A 194 21.60 11.41 1.14
N GLY A 195 20.92 12.48 1.53
CA GLY A 195 21.13 13.16 2.81
C GLY A 195 20.03 12.84 3.81
N PHE A 196 20.40 12.43 5.02
CA PHE A 196 19.46 12.08 6.09
C PHE A 196 19.54 13.08 7.26
N GLU A 197 18.43 13.21 7.98
CA GLU A 197 18.27 13.99 9.21
C GLU A 197 17.33 13.28 10.18
N ASP A 198 17.26 13.75 11.42
CA ASP A 198 16.33 13.20 12.41
C ASP A 198 14.87 13.47 11.99
N PHE A 199 14.00 12.48 12.21
CA PHE A 199 12.60 12.59 11.81
C PHE A 199 11.86 13.72 12.55
N GLY A 200 12.27 13.99 13.79
CA GLY A 200 11.79 15.03 14.68
C GLY A 200 12.36 14.80 16.08
N ASP A 201 12.10 15.73 17.01
CA ASP A 201 12.71 15.76 18.34
C ASP A 201 12.69 14.40 19.06
N PRO A 202 13.74 14.03 19.81
CA PRO A 202 13.77 12.76 20.52
C PRO A 202 12.69 12.71 21.58
N TRP A 203 12.06 11.55 21.72
CA TRP A 203 11.08 11.25 22.77
C TRP A 203 11.76 10.50 23.92
N THR A 204 11.28 10.70 25.14
CA THR A 204 11.63 9.83 26.27
C THR A 204 11.09 8.42 26.04
N ILE A 205 11.70 7.42 26.71
CA ILE A 205 11.22 6.03 26.68
C ILE A 205 9.75 5.96 27.10
N THR A 206 9.37 6.68 28.15
CA THR A 206 7.99 6.74 28.65
C THR A 206 7.01 7.35 27.65
N GLU A 207 7.41 8.33 26.83
CA GLU A 207 6.56 8.87 25.75
C GLU A 207 6.40 7.88 24.60
N ILE A 208 7.48 7.21 24.19
CA ILE A 208 7.42 6.12 23.20
C ILE A 208 6.47 5.03 23.69
N ASN A 209 6.64 4.57 24.94
CA ASN A 209 5.81 3.53 25.55
C ASN A 209 4.34 3.96 25.64
N LYS A 210 4.02 5.19 26.08
CA LYS A 210 2.64 5.71 26.08
C LYS A 210 2.03 5.76 24.67
N HIS A 211 2.81 6.12 23.65
CA HIS A 211 2.35 6.10 22.26
C HIS A 211 2.14 4.67 21.73
N MET A 212 3.00 3.72 22.10
CA MET A 212 2.87 2.30 21.78
C MET A 212 1.60 1.71 22.44
N LYS A 213 1.41 1.91 23.75
CA LYS A 213 0.19 1.52 24.49
C LYS A 213 -1.08 2.03 23.80
N LYS A 214 -1.11 3.32 23.44
CA LYS A 214 -2.23 3.92 22.69
C LYS A 214 -2.40 3.34 21.28
N ALA A 215 -1.32 2.95 20.60
CA ALA A 215 -1.39 2.33 19.28
C ALA A 215 -1.90 0.89 19.33
N ILE A 216 -1.61 0.15 20.39
CA ILE A 216 -2.05 -1.24 20.59
C ILE A 216 -3.51 -1.28 21.03
N LEU A 217 -3.89 -0.51 22.06
CA LEU A 217 -5.23 -0.49 22.67
C LEU A 217 -6.35 0.00 21.76
N ARG A 218 -6.02 0.75 20.69
CA ARG A 218 -7.03 1.23 19.74
C ARG A 218 -7.44 0.13 18.76
N PRO A 219 -8.68 0.20 18.22
CA PRO A 219 -9.12 -0.69 17.16
C PRO A 219 -8.22 -0.57 15.93
N LEU A 220 -8.19 -1.63 15.11
CA LEU A 220 -7.59 -1.60 13.77
C LEU A 220 -8.33 -0.61 12.87
N LEU A 221 -7.57 0.15 12.08
CA LEU A 221 -8.13 0.95 11.01
C LEU A 221 -8.44 0.05 9.80
N ASP A 222 -9.34 0.44 8.91
CA ASP A 222 -9.65 -0.33 7.68
C ASP A 222 -8.39 -0.63 6.85
N SER A 223 -7.46 0.32 6.78
CA SER A 223 -6.14 0.16 6.13
C SER A 223 -5.23 -0.90 6.78
N GLU A 224 -5.54 -1.31 8.01
CA GLU A 224 -4.78 -2.24 8.84
C GLU A 224 -5.44 -3.61 8.95
N LYS A 225 -6.73 -3.74 8.64
CA LYS A 225 -7.42 -5.04 8.61
C LYS A 225 -6.88 -6.01 7.55
N ARG A 226 -6.10 -5.51 6.58
CA ARG A 226 -5.45 -6.32 5.54
C ARG A 226 -4.37 -7.24 6.09
N SER A 227 -4.43 -8.51 5.69
CA SER A 227 -3.46 -9.55 6.04
C SER A 227 -2.76 -10.20 4.82
N ASP A 228 -3.06 -9.72 3.61
CA ASP A 228 -2.53 -10.23 2.33
C ASP A 228 -1.16 -9.67 1.92
N GLY A 229 -0.27 -9.38 2.88
CA GLY A 229 0.95 -8.62 2.58
C GLY A 229 2.12 -8.84 3.51
N TYR A 230 3.22 -8.20 3.15
CA TYR A 230 4.53 -8.37 3.75
C TYR A 230 4.95 -7.09 4.47
N ILE A 231 5.51 -7.24 5.69
CA ILE A 231 6.44 -6.25 6.24
C ILE A 231 7.87 -6.64 5.83
N TYR A 232 8.66 -5.66 5.40
CA TYR A 232 10.04 -5.86 4.99
C TYR A 232 10.96 -4.79 5.58
N ALA A 233 12.25 -5.11 5.64
CA ALA A 233 13.29 -4.12 5.81
C ALA A 233 14.43 -4.33 4.81
N TYR A 234 15.05 -3.25 4.38
CA TYR A 234 16.25 -3.27 3.54
C TYR A 234 17.24 -2.20 3.98
N THR A 235 18.53 -2.44 3.74
CA THR A 235 19.58 -1.47 4.08
C THR A 235 19.96 -0.61 2.86
N PHE A 236 20.25 0.67 3.09
CA PHE A 236 20.67 1.63 2.07
C PHE A 236 22.11 1.35 1.58
N PRO A 237 22.36 1.29 0.26
CA PRO A 237 23.62 0.76 -0.28
C PRO A 237 24.91 1.38 0.21
N GLU A 238 24.95 2.71 0.32
CA GLU A 238 26.17 3.42 0.71
C GLU A 238 26.58 3.13 2.16
N THR A 239 25.70 2.52 2.97
CA THR A 239 25.92 2.25 4.39
C THR A 239 25.94 0.77 4.78
N TYR A 240 25.98 -0.18 3.84
CA TYR A 240 25.99 -1.63 4.17
C TYR A 240 27.10 -2.08 5.13
N ARG A 241 28.19 -1.33 5.23
CA ARG A 241 29.36 -1.65 6.07
C ARG A 241 29.39 -0.85 7.38
N ASP A 242 28.44 0.04 7.60
CA ASP A 242 28.34 0.83 8.83
C ASP A 242 27.77 -0.06 9.95
N PRO A 243 28.22 0.10 11.22
CA PRO A 243 27.63 -0.62 12.36
C PRO A 243 26.13 -0.28 12.55
N ASP A 244 25.77 0.99 12.40
CA ASP A 244 24.39 1.47 12.40
C ASP A 244 24.02 2.02 11.02
N PRO A 245 23.67 1.14 10.06
CA PRO A 245 23.36 1.55 8.70
C PRO A 245 21.99 2.26 8.63
N TYR A 246 21.70 2.91 7.49
CA TYR A 246 20.33 3.38 7.23
C TYR A 246 19.48 2.23 6.71
N ILE A 247 18.49 1.84 7.50
CA ILE A 247 17.53 0.77 7.19
C ILE A 247 16.21 1.43 6.83
N LYS A 248 15.58 1.02 5.74
CA LYS A 248 14.17 1.33 5.46
C LYS A 248 13.31 0.19 5.98
N ILE A 249 12.26 0.51 6.73
CA ILE A 249 11.24 -0.45 7.17
C ILE A 249 9.90 -0.04 6.57
N GLY A 250 9.24 -0.94 5.85
CA GLY A 250 7.94 -0.67 5.23
C GLY A 250 7.17 -1.94 4.88
N TYR A 251 6.04 -1.78 4.19
CA TYR A 251 5.23 -2.90 3.71
C TYR A 251 4.96 -2.88 2.19
N ALA A 252 4.59 -4.05 1.65
CA ALA A 252 4.08 -4.22 0.29
C ALA A 252 3.29 -5.54 0.16
N GLN A 253 2.38 -5.62 -0.83
CA GLN A 253 1.81 -6.91 -1.26
C GLN A 253 2.83 -7.76 -2.06
N ASN A 254 3.79 -7.11 -2.73
CA ASN A 254 4.85 -7.78 -3.48
C ASN A 254 6.18 -7.06 -3.24
N VAL A 255 7.07 -7.70 -2.48
CA VAL A 255 8.35 -7.11 -2.04
C VAL A 255 9.30 -6.92 -3.22
N ASP A 256 9.41 -7.89 -4.14
CA ASP A 256 10.32 -7.80 -5.29
C ASP A 256 9.94 -6.66 -6.25
N GLN A 257 8.66 -6.51 -6.55
CA GLN A 257 8.17 -5.37 -7.33
C GLN A 257 8.44 -4.06 -6.58
N ARG A 258 8.29 -4.05 -5.25
CA ARG A 258 8.61 -2.86 -4.44
C ARG A 258 10.11 -2.52 -4.47
N MET A 259 11.01 -3.50 -4.54
CA MET A 259 12.45 -3.25 -4.69
C MET A 259 12.79 -2.74 -6.10
N ARG A 260 12.19 -3.32 -7.16
CA ARG A 260 12.31 -2.81 -8.54
C ARG A 260 11.81 -1.37 -8.65
N ASP A 261 10.68 -1.06 -8.00
CA ASP A 261 10.12 0.28 -7.89
C ASP A 261 11.10 1.27 -7.23
N TRP A 262 11.71 0.90 -6.10
CA TRP A 262 12.69 1.76 -5.42
C TRP A 262 13.95 1.98 -6.26
N LYS A 263 14.45 0.93 -6.93
CA LYS A 263 15.56 1.03 -7.88
C LYS A 263 15.26 2.03 -9.00
N ALA A 264 14.11 1.86 -9.66
CA ALA A 264 13.71 2.71 -10.78
C ALA A 264 13.39 4.16 -10.37
N LYS A 265 12.71 4.36 -9.23
CA LYS A 265 12.27 5.69 -8.78
C LYS A 265 13.36 6.47 -8.05
N CYS A 266 14.27 5.80 -7.35
CA CYS A 266 15.22 6.44 -6.44
C CYS A 266 16.70 6.26 -6.82
N GLY A 267 17.04 5.35 -7.72
CA GLY A 267 18.39 5.23 -8.28
C GLY A 267 19.40 4.44 -7.44
N TYR A 268 18.93 3.69 -6.43
CA TYR A 268 19.77 2.80 -5.60
C TYR A 268 19.20 1.39 -5.55
N GLU A 269 20.04 0.37 -5.40
CA GLU A 269 19.66 -1.05 -5.36
C GLU A 269 19.33 -1.51 -3.93
N PRO A 270 18.08 -1.81 -3.55
CA PRO A 270 17.77 -2.23 -2.19
C PRO A 270 18.20 -3.69 -1.92
N LYS A 271 19.04 -3.92 -0.90
CA LYS A 271 19.28 -5.26 -0.33
C LYS A 271 18.36 -5.50 0.86
N VAL A 272 17.33 -6.32 0.65
CA VAL A 272 16.42 -6.80 1.70
C VAL A 272 17.24 -7.53 2.78
N ILE A 273 16.94 -7.23 4.05
CA ILE A 273 17.53 -7.91 5.22
C ILE A 273 16.54 -8.86 5.88
N VAL A 274 15.24 -8.54 5.88
CA VAL A 274 14.16 -9.41 6.35
C VAL A 274 12.87 -9.13 5.58
N GLN A 275 12.03 -10.15 5.44
CA GLN A 275 10.61 -10.01 5.10
C GLN A 275 9.79 -11.02 5.91
N PHE A 276 8.57 -10.65 6.28
CA PHE A 276 7.63 -11.51 7.00
C PHE A 276 6.19 -11.23 6.52
N THR A 277 5.33 -12.24 6.62
CA THR A 277 3.89 -12.18 6.32
C THR A 277 3.06 -12.25 7.61
N PRO A 278 3.02 -11.17 8.43
CA PRO A 278 2.09 -11.10 9.53
C PRO A 278 0.69 -10.73 9.01
N GLU A 279 -0.33 -11.14 9.75
CA GLU A 279 -1.62 -10.46 9.70
C GLU A 279 -1.45 -8.97 10.04
N HIS A 280 -2.37 -8.13 9.57
CA HIS A 280 -2.37 -6.70 9.88
C HIS A 280 -1.00 -6.01 9.69
N TYR A 281 -0.28 -6.35 8.60
CA TYR A 281 1.11 -5.93 8.37
C TYR A 281 1.33 -4.40 8.44
N VAL A 282 0.30 -3.60 8.13
CA VAL A 282 0.30 -2.13 8.27
C VAL A 282 0.28 -1.69 9.75
N LYS A 283 -0.39 -2.45 10.64
CA LYS A 283 -0.34 -2.24 12.10
C LYS A 283 1.06 -2.55 12.63
N VAL A 284 1.64 -3.68 12.20
CA VAL A 284 3.01 -4.10 12.56
C VAL A 284 4.04 -3.02 12.17
N GLU A 285 3.97 -2.49 10.94
CA GLU A 285 4.85 -1.39 10.50
C GLU A 285 4.78 -0.20 11.47
N LYS A 286 3.57 0.25 11.81
CA LYS A 286 3.36 1.41 12.69
C LYS A 286 3.87 1.18 14.11
N LEU A 287 3.77 -0.04 14.63
CA LEU A 287 4.32 -0.42 15.93
C LEU A 287 5.86 -0.36 15.92
N VAL A 288 6.50 -0.98 14.92
CA VAL A 288 7.97 -0.92 14.73
C VAL A 288 8.45 0.53 14.54
N HIS A 289 7.77 1.31 13.71
CA HIS A 289 8.07 2.72 13.46
C HIS A 289 7.95 3.61 14.71
N CYS A 290 7.04 3.27 15.62
CA CYS A 290 6.81 4.00 16.86
C CYS A 290 7.81 3.59 17.95
N GLN A 291 8.14 2.30 18.07
CA GLN A 291 9.20 1.83 18.98
C GLN A 291 10.58 2.37 18.59
N LEU A 292 10.88 2.42 17.29
CA LEU A 292 12.15 2.95 16.76
C LEU A 292 12.11 4.48 16.49
N ARG A 293 11.24 5.23 17.19
CA ARG A 293 10.97 6.65 16.94
C ARG A 293 12.21 7.57 17.03
N ASN A 294 13.17 7.26 17.89
CA ASN A 294 14.38 8.06 18.06
C ASN A 294 15.47 7.70 17.02
N GLN A 295 15.47 6.46 16.55
CA GLN A 295 16.33 5.98 15.47
C GLN A 295 15.81 6.43 14.11
N ARG A 296 14.51 6.76 14.01
CA ARG A 296 13.84 7.20 12.79
C ARG A 296 14.44 8.48 12.19
N LYS A 297 14.73 8.42 10.90
CA LYS A 297 15.31 9.47 10.08
C LYS A 297 14.37 9.85 8.94
N ARG A 298 14.53 11.08 8.46
CA ARG A 298 13.94 11.58 7.22
C ARG A 298 15.07 11.83 6.23
N GLU A 299 14.83 11.46 4.98
CA GLU A 299 15.68 11.86 3.87
C GLU A 299 15.33 13.32 3.50
N LYS A 300 16.32 14.22 3.46
CA LYS A 300 16.12 15.66 3.23
C LYS A 300 15.37 15.92 1.92
N GLY A 301 15.74 15.17 0.89
CA GLY A 301 14.98 15.00 -0.34
C GLY A 301 15.72 13.98 -1.19
N CYS A 302 15.01 12.98 -1.71
CA CYS A 302 15.63 12.00 -2.59
C CYS A 302 16.16 12.70 -3.84
N PRO A 303 17.44 12.53 -4.20
CA PRO A 303 17.99 13.24 -5.36
C PRO A 303 17.33 12.87 -6.70
N THR A 304 16.69 11.70 -6.78
CA THR A 304 16.06 11.16 -7.99
C THR A 304 14.55 11.41 -8.04
N CYS A 305 13.79 11.07 -6.99
CA CYS A 305 12.33 11.28 -6.98
C CYS A 305 11.87 12.59 -6.30
N HIS A 306 12.80 13.34 -5.70
CA HIS A 306 12.56 14.61 -4.99
C HIS A 306 11.60 14.54 -3.79
N VAL A 307 11.22 13.34 -3.34
CA VAL A 307 10.41 13.12 -2.13
C VAL A 307 11.30 12.94 -0.90
N SER A 308 10.92 13.56 0.21
CA SER A 308 11.53 13.31 1.52
C SER A 308 10.97 12.02 2.14
N HIS A 309 11.61 10.87 1.91
CA HIS A 309 11.20 9.60 2.51
C HIS A 309 11.36 9.62 4.04
N LYS A 310 10.38 9.05 4.76
CA LYS A 310 10.24 9.14 6.22
C LYS A 310 10.36 7.81 6.94
N GLU A 311 10.68 6.74 6.22
CA GLU A 311 10.70 5.35 6.69
C GLU A 311 12.13 4.84 6.93
N TRP A 312 13.09 5.75 7.04
CA TRP A 312 14.50 5.43 7.30
C TRP A 312 14.76 5.36 8.80
N PHE A 313 15.70 4.52 9.22
CA PHE A 313 16.11 4.32 10.60
C PHE A 313 17.63 4.14 10.62
N LYS A 314 18.35 4.87 11.47
CA LYS A 314 19.78 4.64 11.67
C LYS A 314 19.96 3.73 12.88
N VAL A 315 20.16 2.44 12.63
CA VAL A 315 20.18 1.39 13.67
C VAL A 315 20.80 0.11 13.14
N HIS A 316 21.52 -0.64 13.99
CA HIS A 316 22.04 -1.97 13.69
C HIS A 316 20.97 -2.94 13.14
N SER A 317 21.32 -3.71 12.10
CA SER A 317 20.41 -4.59 11.34
C SER A 317 19.70 -5.63 12.21
N MET A 318 20.39 -6.18 13.21
CA MET A 318 19.77 -7.13 14.15
C MET A 318 18.66 -6.47 14.98
N THR A 319 18.85 -5.23 15.42
CA THR A 319 17.86 -4.50 16.23
C THR A 319 16.58 -4.23 15.42
N ALA A 320 16.71 -3.81 14.16
CA ALA A 320 15.55 -3.64 13.28
C ALA A 320 14.83 -4.99 13.05
N SER A 321 15.58 -6.04 12.75
CA SER A 321 15.05 -7.39 12.49
C SER A 321 14.32 -7.97 13.69
N SER A 322 14.91 -7.89 14.89
CA SER A 322 14.30 -8.35 16.14
C SER A 322 13.04 -7.58 16.52
N ASN A 323 12.99 -6.26 16.27
CA ASN A 323 11.76 -5.47 16.50
C ASN A 323 10.64 -5.91 15.56
N ILE A 324 10.94 -6.09 14.27
CA ILE A 324 9.95 -6.62 13.31
C ILE A 324 9.48 -8.00 13.74
N MET A 325 10.41 -8.93 13.98
CA MET A 325 10.12 -10.30 14.39
C MET A 325 9.22 -10.35 15.63
N MET A 326 9.55 -9.59 16.68
CA MET A 326 8.76 -9.49 17.92
C MET A 326 7.30 -9.10 17.65
N TRP A 327 7.06 -8.04 16.87
CA TRP A 327 5.69 -7.61 16.55
C TRP A 327 4.98 -8.57 15.59
N THR A 328 5.68 -9.24 14.67
CA THR A 328 5.08 -10.28 13.83
C THR A 328 4.66 -11.52 14.64
N SER A 329 5.48 -11.95 15.60
CA SER A 329 5.16 -13.10 16.45
C SER A 329 4.06 -12.80 17.47
N TRP A 330 3.94 -11.56 17.93
CA TRP A 330 2.77 -11.12 18.69
C TRP A 330 1.51 -11.11 17.83
N MET A 331 1.57 -10.59 16.60
CA MET A 331 0.40 -10.53 15.72
C MET A 331 -0.11 -11.91 15.28
N ARG A 332 0.76 -12.92 15.20
CA ARG A 332 0.38 -14.33 14.96
C ARG A 332 -0.45 -14.96 16.08
N GLN A 333 -0.48 -14.37 17.27
CA GLN A 333 -1.34 -14.81 18.38
C GLN A 333 -2.74 -14.19 18.30
N MET A 334 -3.14 -13.73 17.10
CA MET A 334 -4.41 -13.07 16.76
C MET A 334 -4.88 -12.12 17.87
N PRO A 335 -4.15 -11.02 18.15
CA PRO A 335 -4.48 -10.17 19.30
C PRO A 335 -5.72 -9.28 19.09
N TYR A 336 -6.23 -9.25 17.86
CA TYR A 336 -7.46 -8.55 17.48
C TYR A 336 -8.52 -9.56 17.05
N ASP A 337 -9.80 -9.21 17.20
CA ASP A 337 -10.94 -9.96 16.64
C ASP A 337 -11.28 -9.51 15.20
N ASP A 338 -12.33 -10.09 14.61
CA ASP A 338 -12.79 -9.81 13.24
C ASP A 338 -13.30 -8.35 13.08
N GLU A 339 -13.91 -7.81 14.14
CA GLU A 339 -14.27 -6.40 14.28
C GLU A 339 -13.03 -5.50 14.32
N GLY A 340 -11.86 -6.04 14.67
CA GLY A 340 -10.57 -5.36 14.77
C GLY A 340 -10.35 -4.71 16.13
N GLU A 341 -11.13 -5.06 17.14
CA GLU A 341 -10.94 -4.67 18.53
C GLU A 341 -9.88 -5.54 19.20
N LEU A 342 -9.16 -4.98 20.18
CA LEU A 342 -8.14 -5.73 20.92
C LEU A 342 -8.81 -6.68 21.91
N GLN A 343 -8.50 -7.98 21.83
CA GLN A 343 -9.04 -8.99 22.75
C GLN A 343 -8.69 -8.69 24.21
N GLU A 344 -9.58 -9.05 25.13
CA GLU A 344 -9.50 -8.60 26.53
C GLU A 344 -8.26 -9.11 27.27
N LYS A 345 -7.79 -10.34 26.96
CA LYS A 345 -6.52 -10.87 27.48
C LYS A 345 -5.32 -9.97 27.13
N TRP A 346 -5.31 -9.43 25.92
CA TRP A 346 -4.27 -8.50 25.48
C TRP A 346 -4.47 -7.09 26.02
N ARG A 347 -5.72 -6.64 26.19
CA ARG A 347 -6.04 -5.35 26.83
C ARG A 347 -5.54 -5.31 28.27
N THR A 348 -5.96 -6.25 29.09
CA THR A 348 -5.53 -6.41 30.49
C THR A 348 -4.00 -6.44 30.59
N ARG A 349 -3.35 -7.21 29.71
CA ARG A 349 -1.89 -7.32 29.64
C ARG A 349 -1.19 -6.01 29.26
N VAL A 350 -1.70 -5.23 28.29
CA VAL A 350 -1.13 -3.90 27.98
C VAL A 350 -1.38 -2.91 29.12
N GLU A 351 -2.51 -3.05 29.82
CA GLU A 351 -2.91 -2.15 30.89
C GLU A 351 -2.02 -2.29 32.14
N SER A 352 -1.58 -3.51 32.47
CA SER A 352 -0.67 -3.80 33.59
C SER A 352 0.82 -3.47 33.36
N LEU A 353 1.25 -3.20 32.12
CA LEU A 353 2.65 -2.83 31.83
C LEU A 353 3.08 -1.51 32.49
N ASP A 354 4.25 -1.52 33.12
CA ASP A 354 4.98 -0.30 33.47
C ASP A 354 5.48 0.40 32.20
N MET A 355 5.05 1.65 32.00
CA MET A 355 5.45 2.48 30.88
C MET A 355 6.85 3.07 31.04
N THR A 356 7.49 2.95 32.21
CA THR A 356 8.86 3.43 32.44
C THR A 356 9.93 2.39 32.10
N ASP A 357 9.59 1.09 32.08
CA ASP A 357 10.50 0.02 31.68
C ASP A 357 10.82 0.09 30.16
N PRO A 358 12.10 0.19 29.74
CA PRO A 358 12.48 0.11 28.34
C PRO A 358 12.21 -1.26 27.68
N ASN A 359 12.05 -2.32 28.47
CA ASN A 359 11.86 -3.69 27.98
C ASN A 359 10.40 -4.17 28.00
N CYS A 360 9.44 -3.32 28.40
CA CYS A 360 8.06 -3.73 28.63
C CYS A 360 7.42 -4.40 27.40
N TRP A 361 7.76 -3.95 26.18
CA TRP A 361 7.27 -4.54 24.93
C TRP A 361 7.83 -5.91 24.62
N LYS A 362 9.06 -6.22 25.08
CA LYS A 362 9.63 -7.56 24.95
C LYS A 362 8.86 -8.52 25.84
N LEU A 363 8.70 -8.18 27.13
CA LEU A 363 7.91 -8.96 28.09
C LEU A 363 6.44 -9.13 27.64
N PHE A 364 5.87 -8.08 27.06
CA PHE A 364 4.53 -8.10 26.47
C PHE A 364 4.40 -9.07 25.29
N ALA A 365 5.37 -9.10 24.37
CA ALA A 365 5.29 -9.93 23.18
C ALA A 365 5.75 -11.38 23.40
N THR A 366 6.60 -11.66 24.39
CA THR A 366 7.21 -13.00 24.59
C THR A 366 6.64 -13.82 25.74
N GLY A 367 5.99 -13.21 26.74
CA GLY A 367 5.56 -13.95 27.92
C GLY A 367 4.40 -14.91 27.60
N VAL A 368 4.63 -16.20 27.83
CA VAL A 368 3.58 -17.19 28.07
C VAL A 368 2.90 -16.83 29.40
N PHE A 369 1.58 -16.96 29.48
CA PHE A 369 0.85 -16.89 30.76
C PHE A 369 0.24 -18.26 31.06
N ASP A 370 0.26 -18.65 32.33
CA ASP A 370 -0.15 -19.98 32.78
C ASP A 370 -1.68 -20.24 32.69
N GLU A 371 -2.46 -19.30 32.15
CA GLU A 371 -3.91 -19.45 31.94
C GLU A 371 -4.25 -20.35 30.73
N ASP A 372 -3.30 -20.61 29.81
CA ASP A 372 -3.46 -21.63 28.76
C ASP A 372 -3.47 -23.08 29.34
N THR A 373 -3.35 -23.25 30.66
CA THR A 373 -3.53 -24.52 31.38
C THR A 373 -5.00 -24.79 31.78
N GLY A 374 -5.95 -23.99 31.31
CA GLY A 374 -7.37 -24.03 31.69
C GLY A 374 -8.25 -24.99 30.86
N ASP A 375 -8.30 -24.80 29.54
CA ASP A 375 -9.34 -25.38 28.67
C ASP A 375 -8.76 -26.08 27.42
N SER A 376 -7.77 -26.96 27.60
CA SER A 376 -7.29 -27.84 26.53
C SER A 376 -8.10 -29.15 26.47
N GLU A 377 -9.42 -29.08 26.26
CA GLU A 377 -10.20 -30.25 25.87
C GLU A 377 -9.98 -30.57 24.38
N LEU A 378 -9.29 -31.70 24.14
CA LEU A 378 -9.48 -32.59 23.00
C LEU A 378 -9.52 -31.98 21.58
N PHE A 379 -8.33 -31.68 21.06
CA PHE A 379 -8.01 -31.99 19.66
C PHE A 379 -6.68 -32.73 19.56
N GLU A 380 -6.73 -34.05 19.79
CA GLU A 380 -5.70 -34.94 19.26
C GLU A 380 -5.84 -34.99 17.74
N GLU A 381 -4.86 -34.48 16.99
CA GLU A 381 -4.14 -35.22 15.94
C GLU A 381 -3.06 -34.37 15.25
N GLY A 382 -2.01 -35.06 14.79
CA GLY A 382 -0.72 -34.55 14.33
C GLY A 382 -0.67 -33.27 13.48
N ASP A 383 0.39 -32.48 13.72
CA ASP A 383 1.64 -32.83 13.02
C ASP A 383 2.91 -32.45 13.80
N SER A 384 3.84 -33.41 13.92
CA SER A 384 5.11 -33.22 14.63
C SER A 384 6.19 -32.82 13.64
N PHE A 385 6.30 -31.51 13.36
CA PHE A 385 7.28 -31.01 12.39
C PHE A 385 8.70 -31.01 12.98
N SER A 386 9.31 -32.20 12.94
CA SER A 386 10.69 -32.47 13.34
C SER A 386 11.68 -31.66 12.49
N TRP A 387 12.74 -31.17 13.12
CA TRP A 387 13.82 -30.47 12.44
C TRP A 387 14.69 -31.45 11.65
N SER A 388 14.49 -31.52 10.34
CA SER A 388 15.42 -32.20 9.42
C SER A 388 16.63 -31.30 9.11
N SER A 389 17.54 -31.20 10.07
CA SER A 389 18.94 -30.89 9.79
C SER A 389 19.69 -32.20 9.66
N ASP A 390 19.85 -32.71 8.44
CA ASP A 390 20.96 -33.58 8.03
C ASP A 390 20.85 -33.87 6.53
N ASP A 391 21.85 -33.41 5.77
CA ASP A 391 22.07 -33.80 4.37
C ASP A 391 23.57 -34.01 4.16
N GLN A 392 24.07 -35.11 4.74
CA GLN A 392 25.40 -35.65 4.49
C GLN A 392 25.25 -37.14 4.20
N SER A 393 25.20 -37.50 2.91
CA SER A 393 25.28 -38.89 2.47
C SER A 393 26.74 -39.30 2.25
N GLU A 394 27.24 -40.20 3.09
CA GLU A 394 28.52 -40.88 2.90
C GLU A 394 28.50 -41.82 1.69
N PHE A 395 29.64 -42.02 1.01
CA PHE A 395 29.93 -43.36 0.45
C PHE A 395 31.44 -43.69 0.30
N SER A 396 31.87 -44.65 1.14
CA SER A 396 32.90 -45.68 0.91
C SER A 396 34.41 -45.37 0.85
N GLY A 397 35.19 -46.26 1.48
CA GLY A 397 36.65 -46.45 1.35
C GLY A 397 37.46 -45.76 2.46
N ASP A 398 37.83 -46.43 3.56
CA ASP A 398 38.93 -47.41 3.64
C ASP A 398 40.25 -46.80 3.09
N ASP A 399 41.27 -46.48 3.89
CA ASP A 399 42.03 -47.40 4.76
C ASP A 399 43.01 -46.62 5.67
N SER A 400 43.45 -47.26 6.77
CA SER A 400 44.72 -47.07 7.52
C SER A 400 45.02 -45.81 8.38
N PHE A 401 45.50 -46.12 9.59
CA PHE A 401 46.08 -45.25 10.63
C PHE A 401 47.32 -44.45 10.17
N GLU A 402 47.48 -43.20 10.65
CA GLU A 402 48.46 -42.79 11.68
C GLU A 402 48.38 -41.27 11.96
N ASP A 403 48.78 -40.86 13.17
CA ASP A 403 48.73 -39.50 13.74
C ASP A 403 49.88 -39.38 14.77
N PRO A 404 50.42 -38.19 15.13
CA PRO A 404 50.48 -36.87 14.48
C PRO A 404 51.96 -36.46 14.18
N ASP A 405 52.21 -35.23 13.68
CA ASP A 405 53.07 -34.22 14.37
C ASP A 405 53.59 -33.03 13.50
N ILE A 406 53.47 -31.83 14.09
CA ILE A 406 54.51 -30.79 14.23
C ILE A 406 55.13 -30.13 12.96
N TYR A 407 54.57 -28.95 12.64
CA TYR A 407 55.27 -27.64 12.66
C TYR A 407 56.20 -27.14 11.53
N GLU A 408 56.17 -25.81 11.42
CA GLU A 408 57.12 -24.85 10.83
C GLU A 408 57.07 -24.46 9.34
N SER A 409 57.58 -23.26 9.07
CA SER A 409 57.31 -22.40 7.92
C SER A 409 58.59 -21.98 7.20
N GLU A 410 58.48 -21.68 5.90
CA GLU A 410 59.47 -20.98 5.04
C GLU A 410 60.81 -21.72 4.74
N PRO A 411 61.64 -21.26 3.77
CA PRO A 411 61.41 -20.30 2.67
C PRO A 411 61.81 -20.83 1.26
N CYS A 412 61.59 -19.99 0.24
CA CYS A 412 61.95 -20.19 -1.18
C CYS A 412 63.45 -20.47 -1.47
N LEU A 413 63.74 -21.32 -2.48
CA LEU A 413 64.91 -21.13 -3.36
C LEU A 413 64.67 -21.59 -4.81
N ILE A 414 65.19 -20.79 -5.74
CA ILE A 414 65.16 -20.96 -7.20
C ILE A 414 66.27 -21.92 -7.66
N LYS A 415 66.03 -22.72 -8.73
CA LYS A 415 67.07 -23.09 -9.72
C LYS A 415 66.53 -23.63 -11.05
N ASP A 416 67.04 -23.06 -12.14
CA ASP A 416 66.75 -23.45 -13.53
C ASP A 416 67.24 -24.86 -13.92
N LYS A 417 66.63 -25.42 -14.96
CA LYS A 417 67.31 -26.34 -15.90
C LYS A 417 67.07 -25.90 -17.35
N LYS A 418 68.17 -25.66 -18.06
CA LYS A 418 68.26 -25.35 -19.50
C LYS A 418 68.78 -26.56 -20.27
N SER A 419 68.15 -26.88 -21.40
CA SER A 419 68.70 -27.68 -22.51
C SER A 419 67.81 -27.44 -23.75
N LEU A 420 68.03 -26.43 -24.61
CA LEU A 420 69.15 -26.15 -25.51
C LEU A 420 69.24 -27.15 -26.70
N GLY A 421 68.89 -26.68 -27.90
CA GLY A 421 68.99 -27.42 -29.18
C GLY A 421 69.03 -26.48 -30.41
N ARG A 422 70.24 -26.27 -30.95
CA ARG A 422 70.74 -25.63 -32.21
C ARG A 422 69.74 -24.91 -33.17
N ASN A 423 69.98 -23.71 -33.71
CA ASN A 423 71.14 -23.02 -34.35
C ASN A 423 71.38 -23.28 -35.87
N LYS A 424 71.10 -22.25 -36.70
CA LYS A 424 71.94 -21.55 -37.74
C LYS A 424 71.00 -20.89 -38.79
N GLU A 425 71.05 -19.59 -39.12
CA GLU A 425 72.12 -18.72 -39.70
C GLU A 425 72.58 -19.13 -41.12
N PRO A 426 72.98 -18.19 -42.00
CA PRO A 426 73.33 -16.78 -41.75
C PRO A 426 72.24 -15.73 -42.04
#